data_AF-A0A4E0RYI8-F1
#
_entry.id   AF-A0A4E0RYI8-F1
#
_cell.length_a   1.000
_cell.length_b   1.000
_cell.length_c   1.000
_cell.angle_alpha   90.00
_cell.angle_beta   90.00
_cell.angle_gamma   90.00
#
_symmetry.space_group_name_H-M   'P 1'
#
loop_
_entity.id
_entity.type
_entity.pdbx_description
1 polymer ?
#
loop_
_entity_poly.entity_id
_entity_poly.type
_entity_poly.pdbx_seq_one_letter_code
_entity_poly.pdbx_strand_id
1 'polypeptide(L)'
;MKNTPVDRMYFDEVWKIRLHPSVSIPVPRAPFPTFGMLLPLPKSWFCTKHFFPVVADAMRVKIFGATNYIVESAARRFEALVRSRTGLSSYSVKWSHQQSQLPELARLYLSHSIPADHFAGTAGADPNLATTPTGSWPAKAVELLWQRFAVYSKPGQPNGLQTVSILVRSPGLSWPSLEMDESYILTVTAQGILLYANETWGALHGLTSLAQLLWKVTNTSQVYVNQTFIQDAPRFAHRGVMVDTSRHFISKSILLVNMETMAFHKMNVFHWHMVDDQSYPYQSLKFRNLSEKGAYHSKQTYSPQDIKEVVEFGRLRGIRVIPEFDIPGKFDYCIRFK
;
A
#
# COMPACT_ATOMS: atom_id res chain seq x y z
N MET A 1 14.77 9.45 -28.16
CA MET A 1 13.34 9.39 -27.73
C MET A 1 12.98 7.93 -27.41
N LYS A 2 13.19 7.45 -26.18
CA LYS A 2 12.74 6.12 -25.76
C LYS A 2 12.43 6.13 -24.25
N ASN A 3 11.21 5.67 -23.95
CA ASN A 3 10.71 5.04 -22.73
C ASN A 3 10.86 5.77 -21.40
N THR A 4 9.84 6.57 -21.04
CA THR A 4 9.49 6.85 -19.65
C THR A 4 8.53 5.74 -19.18
N PRO A 5 8.69 5.15 -17.98
CA PRO A 5 7.73 4.19 -17.45
C PRO A 5 6.46 4.95 -17.08
N VAL A 6 5.40 4.73 -17.84
CA VAL A 6 4.08 5.29 -17.57
C VAL A 6 3.11 4.13 -17.47
N ASP A 7 2.37 4.04 -16.37
CA ASP A 7 1.02 3.51 -16.45
C ASP A 7 0.31 4.35 -17.52
N ARG A 8 -0.01 3.77 -18.68
CA ARG A 8 -0.85 4.48 -19.65
C ARG A 8 -2.27 4.49 -19.10
N MET A 9 -2.64 5.60 -18.46
CA MET A 9 -4.03 5.92 -18.20
C MET A 9 -4.69 6.27 -19.55
N TYR A 10 -5.73 5.54 -19.92
CA TYR A 10 -6.58 5.90 -21.06
C TYR A 10 -7.89 6.46 -20.52
N PHE A 11 -8.37 7.53 -21.15
CA PHE A 11 -9.59 8.24 -20.79
C PHE A 11 -10.78 7.58 -21.48
N ASP A 12 -11.64 6.94 -20.69
CA ASP A 12 -13.04 6.62 -21.03
C ASP A 12 -13.91 7.12 -19.87
N GLU A 13 -15.25 7.09 -20.01
CA GLU A 13 -16.24 7.51 -19.00
C GLU A 13 -16.09 6.87 -17.61
N VAL A 14 -15.19 5.88 -17.48
CA VAL A 14 -14.68 5.32 -16.22
C VAL A 14 -13.15 5.19 -16.31
N TRP A 15 -12.42 5.78 -15.37
CA TRP A 15 -10.95 5.68 -15.26
C TRP A 15 -10.51 4.20 -15.15
N LYS A 16 -9.96 3.64 -16.24
CA LYS A 16 -9.43 2.26 -16.29
C LYS A 16 -7.91 2.26 -16.30
N ILE A 17 -7.30 1.67 -15.28
CA ILE A 17 -5.85 1.41 -15.21
C ILE A 17 -5.54 0.13 -15.99
N ARG A 18 -4.57 0.18 -16.93
CA ARG A 18 -3.87 -1.01 -17.43
C ARG A 18 -2.45 -1.02 -16.89
N LEU A 19 -2.11 -2.05 -16.13
CA LEU A 19 -0.74 -2.31 -15.68
C LEU A 19 0.14 -2.58 -16.90
N HIS A 20 1.22 -1.81 -17.09
CA HIS A 20 2.17 -2.05 -18.18
C HIS A 20 3.16 -3.15 -17.76
N PRO A 21 3.41 -4.19 -18.59
CA PRO A 21 4.27 -5.33 -18.25
C PRO A 21 5.72 -4.96 -17.88
N SER A 22 6.17 -3.77 -18.30
CA SER A 22 7.52 -3.24 -18.05
C SER A 22 7.66 -2.48 -16.73
N VAL A 23 6.57 -2.34 -15.96
CA VAL A 23 6.61 -1.73 -14.63
C VAL A 23 6.96 -2.82 -13.63
N SER A 24 8.23 -3.25 -13.69
CA SER A 24 8.87 -3.95 -12.58
C SER A 24 9.31 -2.90 -11.56
N ILE A 25 8.34 -2.35 -10.81
CA ILE A 25 8.67 -1.56 -9.62
C ILE A 25 9.35 -2.54 -8.66
N PRO A 26 10.60 -2.30 -8.24
CA PRO A 26 11.16 -3.03 -7.14
C PRO A 26 10.29 -2.70 -5.93
N VAL A 27 9.42 -3.63 -5.53
CA VAL A 27 8.85 -3.61 -4.18
C VAL A 27 10.08 -3.52 -3.28
N PRO A 28 10.22 -2.47 -2.45
CA PRO A 28 11.29 -2.40 -1.47
C PRO A 28 11.12 -3.64 -0.60
N ARG A 29 11.89 -4.69 -0.90
CA ARG A 29 11.86 -5.91 -0.12
C ARG A 29 12.50 -5.52 1.19
N ALA A 30 11.85 -5.85 2.30
CA ALA A 30 12.59 -5.95 3.52
C ALA A 30 13.81 -6.86 3.26
N PRO A 31 15.00 -6.52 3.81
CA PRO A 31 16.23 -7.27 3.55
C PRO A 31 16.19 -8.74 4.02
N PHE A 32 15.10 -9.14 4.69
CA PHE A 32 14.87 -10.48 5.23
C PHE A 32 13.57 -11.06 4.65
N PRO A 33 13.43 -12.40 4.53
CA PRO A 33 12.15 -13.01 4.16
C PRO A 33 11.10 -12.67 5.21
N THR A 34 10.25 -11.69 4.90
CA THR A 34 9.19 -11.18 5.77
C THR A 34 7.97 -12.07 5.73
N PHE A 35 8.07 -13.32 6.19
CA PHE A 35 6.97 -14.30 6.23
C PHE A 35 5.61 -13.71 6.69
N GLY A 36 4.83 -13.14 5.78
CA GLY A 36 3.64 -12.40 6.14
C GLY A 36 3.87 -11.21 7.10
N MET A 37 5.07 -10.62 7.18
CA MET A 37 5.27 -9.50 8.11
C MET A 37 4.59 -8.24 7.60
N LEU A 38 3.83 -7.64 8.50
CA LEU A 38 3.11 -6.40 8.26
C LEU A 38 4.02 -5.21 8.54
N LEU A 39 4.09 -4.28 7.58
CA LEU A 39 4.70 -2.98 7.75
C LEU A 39 3.79 -1.89 7.15
N PRO A 40 3.41 -0.86 7.92
CA PRO A 40 3.58 -0.72 9.37
C PRO A 40 2.86 -1.84 10.14
N LEU A 41 3.35 -2.13 11.35
CA LEU A 41 2.67 -3.07 12.26
C LEU A 41 1.26 -2.53 12.61
N PRO A 42 0.23 -3.37 12.61
CA PRO A 42 -1.11 -2.93 12.98
C PRO A 42 -1.21 -2.52 14.44
N LYS A 43 -2.17 -1.65 14.74
CA LYS A 43 -2.54 -1.30 16.12
C LYS A 43 -2.84 -2.53 16.99
N SER A 44 -3.52 -3.53 16.44
CA SER A 44 -3.76 -4.82 17.09
C SER A 44 -3.82 -5.95 16.06
N TRP A 45 -3.14 -7.05 16.35
CA TRP A 45 -3.10 -8.21 15.46
C TRP A 45 -2.85 -9.52 16.22
N PHE A 46 -3.31 -10.62 15.64
CA PHE A 46 -3.17 -11.99 16.12
C PHE A 46 -2.90 -12.90 14.95
N CYS A 47 -1.96 -13.82 15.10
CA CYS A 47 -1.70 -14.88 14.15
C CYS A 47 -1.71 -16.25 14.85
N THR A 48 -1.97 -17.30 14.08
CA THR A 48 -1.84 -18.69 14.56
C THR A 48 -0.72 -19.40 13.78
N LYS A 49 -0.44 -20.67 14.12
CA LYS A 49 0.49 -21.51 13.36
C LYS A 49 -0.16 -22.13 12.11
N HIS A 50 -1.44 -21.85 11.86
CA HIS A 50 -2.17 -22.40 10.72
C HIS A 50 -2.04 -21.51 9.49
N PHE A 51 -1.84 -22.16 8.36
CA PHE A 51 -1.69 -21.53 7.06
C PHE A 51 -2.66 -22.18 6.07
N PHE A 52 -3.22 -21.37 5.18
CA PHE A 52 -4.17 -21.83 4.17
C PHE A 52 -3.58 -21.64 2.77
N PRO A 53 -3.71 -22.64 1.88
CA PRO A 53 -3.36 -22.45 0.48
C PRO A 53 -4.31 -21.44 -0.16
N VAL A 54 -3.79 -20.64 -1.09
CA VAL A 54 -4.52 -19.63 -1.84
C VAL A 54 -4.53 -20.01 -3.32
N VAL A 55 -5.71 -20.14 -3.91
CA VAL A 55 -5.88 -20.43 -5.33
C VAL A 55 -5.73 -19.13 -6.13
N ALA A 56 -4.47 -18.71 -6.32
CA ALA A 56 -4.15 -17.39 -6.85
C ALA A 56 -4.80 -17.08 -8.21
N ASP A 57 -4.89 -18.04 -9.13
CA ASP A 57 -5.52 -17.84 -10.45
C ASP A 57 -7.05 -17.62 -10.37
N ALA A 58 -7.68 -18.27 -9.39
CA ALA A 58 -9.11 -18.14 -9.11
C ALA A 58 -9.43 -17.00 -8.14
N MET A 59 -8.43 -16.28 -7.62
CA MET A 59 -8.65 -15.22 -6.64
C MET A 59 -9.63 -14.18 -7.19
N ARG A 60 -10.66 -13.88 -6.39
CA ARG A 60 -11.69 -12.87 -6.67
C ARG A 60 -11.97 -12.05 -5.42
N VAL A 61 -12.17 -10.76 -5.61
CA VAL A 61 -12.61 -9.83 -4.57
C VAL A 61 -14.10 -9.56 -4.78
N LYS A 62 -14.88 -9.72 -3.71
CA LYS A 62 -16.32 -9.37 -3.68
C LYS A 62 -16.52 -8.21 -2.74
N ILE A 63 -17.10 -7.13 -3.23
CA ILE A 63 -17.37 -5.92 -2.44
C ILE A 63 -18.85 -5.92 -2.07
N PHE A 64 -19.13 -5.67 -0.80
CA PHE A 64 -20.45 -5.58 -0.20
C PHE A 64 -20.61 -4.20 0.47
N GLY A 65 -21.86 -3.74 0.61
CA GLY A 65 -22.17 -2.45 1.20
C GLY A 65 -21.97 -1.29 0.21
N ALA A 66 -21.41 -0.18 0.69
CA ALA A 66 -21.14 0.98 -0.15
C ALA A 66 -19.95 0.71 -1.09
N THR A 67 -20.13 0.93 -2.38
CA THR A 67 -19.05 0.81 -3.38
C THR A 67 -18.80 2.12 -4.08
N ASN A 68 -17.57 2.33 -4.51
CA ASN A 68 -17.16 3.38 -5.43
C ASN A 68 -16.03 2.85 -6.33
N TYR A 69 -15.70 3.60 -7.37
CA TYR A 69 -14.68 3.18 -8.31
C TYR A 69 -13.26 3.11 -7.71
N ILE A 70 -13.01 3.76 -6.56
CA ILE A 70 -11.71 3.71 -5.88
C ILE A 70 -11.51 2.33 -5.26
N VAL A 71 -12.47 1.83 -4.48
CA VAL A 71 -12.39 0.49 -3.88
C VAL A 71 -12.41 -0.61 -4.95
N GLU A 72 -13.17 -0.43 -6.03
CA GLU A 72 -13.16 -1.34 -7.17
C GLU A 72 -11.82 -1.34 -7.92
N SER A 73 -11.18 -0.18 -8.04
CA SER A 73 -9.83 -0.07 -8.59
C SER A 73 -8.81 -0.76 -7.69
N ALA A 74 -8.91 -0.59 -6.37
CA ALA A 74 -8.05 -1.26 -5.39
C ALA A 74 -8.21 -2.79 -5.43
N ALA A 75 -9.46 -3.27 -5.47
CA ALA A 75 -9.78 -4.68 -5.61
C ALA A 75 -9.16 -5.28 -6.88
N ARG A 76 -9.29 -4.61 -8.03
CA ARG A 76 -8.66 -5.06 -9.29
C ARG A 76 -7.13 -5.10 -9.21
N ARG A 77 -6.50 -4.10 -8.60
CA ARG A 77 -5.03 -4.11 -8.40
C ARG A 77 -4.60 -5.26 -7.50
N PHE A 78 -5.34 -5.53 -6.42
CA PHE A 78 -5.08 -6.66 -5.54
C PHE A 78 -5.25 -8.01 -6.26
N GLU A 79 -6.33 -8.21 -7.02
CA GLU A 79 -6.52 -9.42 -7.82
C GLU A 79 -5.37 -9.63 -8.81
N ALA A 80 -4.93 -8.56 -9.48
CA ALA A 80 -3.82 -8.61 -10.41
C ALA A 80 -2.51 -9.00 -9.71
N LEU A 81 -2.22 -8.41 -8.55
CA LEU A 81 -1.05 -8.74 -7.70
C LEU A 81 -1.03 -10.23 -7.33
N VAL A 82 -2.16 -10.76 -6.88
CA VAL A 82 -2.26 -12.17 -6.45
C VAL A 82 -2.13 -13.11 -7.65
N ARG A 83 -2.80 -12.83 -8.77
CA ARG A 83 -2.74 -13.67 -9.98
C ARG A 83 -1.37 -13.66 -10.63
N SER A 84 -0.72 -12.49 -10.73
CA SER A 84 0.63 -12.40 -11.29
C SER A 84 1.66 -13.01 -10.34
N ARG A 85 1.39 -13.01 -9.04
CA ARG A 85 2.31 -13.44 -7.96
C ARG A 85 3.61 -12.62 -7.96
N THR A 86 3.59 -11.45 -8.60
CA THR A 86 4.71 -10.53 -8.68
C THR A 86 4.60 -9.54 -7.54
N GLY A 87 5.61 -9.46 -6.67
CA GLY A 87 5.60 -8.56 -5.53
C GLY A 87 4.97 -9.12 -4.26
N LEU A 88 4.48 -10.37 -4.27
CA LEU A 88 4.19 -11.11 -3.04
C LEU A 88 5.50 -11.42 -2.30
N SER A 89 5.44 -11.49 -0.96
CA SER A 89 6.56 -11.94 -0.15
C SER A 89 7.00 -13.35 -0.61
N SER A 90 8.30 -13.62 -0.67
CA SER A 90 8.83 -14.90 -1.13
C SER A 90 9.82 -15.49 -0.14
N TYR A 91 9.70 -16.78 0.14
CA TYR A 91 10.65 -17.49 1.02
C TYR A 91 11.88 -17.94 0.24
N SER A 92 13.05 -17.30 0.35
CA SER A 92 14.25 -17.82 -0.35
C SER A 92 14.65 -19.18 0.23
N VAL A 93 14.64 -20.23 -0.60
CA VAL A 93 15.14 -21.58 -0.24
C VAL A 93 16.66 -21.58 -0.04
N LYS A 94 17.37 -20.56 -0.57
CA LYS A 94 18.82 -20.39 -0.40
C LYS A 94 19.09 -19.20 0.52
N TRP A 95 19.06 -19.45 1.83
CA TRP A 95 19.77 -18.65 2.82
C TRP A 95 20.94 -19.48 3.36
N SER A 96 21.95 -19.71 2.52
CA SER A 96 23.19 -20.40 2.91
C SER A 96 24.40 -19.46 2.99
N HIS A 97 24.35 -18.25 2.42
CA HIS A 97 25.54 -17.41 2.27
C HIS A 97 26.02 -16.70 3.54
N GLN A 98 25.28 -16.73 4.63
CA GLN A 98 25.71 -16.19 5.94
C GLN A 98 25.29 -17.06 7.13
N GLN A 99 25.01 -18.36 6.92
CA GLN A 99 24.68 -19.26 8.01
C GLN A 99 25.83 -19.38 9.04
N SER A 100 27.07 -19.16 8.58
CA SER A 100 28.29 -19.04 9.39
C SER A 100 28.35 -17.78 10.27
N GLN A 101 27.56 -16.74 9.97
CA GLN A 101 27.52 -15.46 10.68
C GLN A 101 26.23 -15.24 11.47
N LEU A 102 25.27 -16.16 11.40
CA LEU A 102 24.08 -16.12 12.24
C LEU A 102 24.47 -16.28 13.72
N PRO A 103 23.95 -15.43 14.63
CA PRO A 103 24.05 -15.64 16.07
C PRO A 103 23.54 -17.03 16.44
N GLU A 104 24.11 -17.62 17.49
CA GLU A 104 23.82 -18.99 17.94
C GLU A 104 22.31 -19.26 18.09
N LEU A 105 21.56 -18.27 18.57
CA LEU A 105 20.10 -18.31 18.69
C LEU A 105 19.42 -18.61 17.34
N ALA A 106 19.83 -17.94 16.26
CA ALA A 106 19.24 -18.09 14.93
C ALA A 106 19.58 -19.46 14.29
N ARG A 107 20.69 -20.09 14.69
CA ARG A 107 21.02 -21.47 14.27
C ARG A 107 20.14 -22.50 14.98
N LEU A 108 19.92 -22.34 16.28
CA LEU A 108 19.08 -23.22 17.10
C LEU A 108 17.59 -23.20 16.67
N TYR A 109 17.12 -22.07 16.14
CA TYR A 109 15.78 -21.97 15.53
C TYR A 109 15.66 -22.72 14.20
N LEU A 110 16.69 -22.67 13.34
CA LEU A 110 16.69 -23.38 12.06
C LEU A 110 16.83 -24.91 12.23
N SER A 111 17.47 -25.37 13.31
CA SER A 111 17.62 -26.79 13.63
C SER A 111 16.39 -27.42 14.31
N HIS A 112 15.29 -26.68 14.45
CA HIS A 112 14.06 -27.11 15.13
C HIS A 112 14.28 -27.55 16.59
N SER A 113 15.40 -27.13 17.21
CA SER A 113 15.80 -27.56 18.55
C SER A 113 15.18 -26.69 19.65
N ILE A 114 14.50 -25.61 19.28
CA ILE A 114 13.71 -24.73 20.15
C ILE A 114 12.39 -24.42 19.43
N PRO A 115 11.22 -24.49 20.09
CA PRO A 115 9.97 -24.05 19.50
C PRO A 115 10.05 -22.57 19.08
N ALA A 116 9.39 -22.24 17.96
CA ALA A 116 9.41 -20.89 17.40
C ALA A 116 8.50 -19.97 18.23
N ASP A 117 9.11 -19.28 19.20
CA ASP A 117 8.39 -18.48 20.20
C ASP A 117 8.52 -16.97 19.95
N HIS A 118 9.50 -16.50 19.16
CA HIS A 118 9.83 -15.07 19.00
C HIS A 118 10.49 -14.84 17.61
N PHE A 119 10.14 -13.88 16.72
CA PHE A 119 10.17 -12.40 16.79
C PHE A 119 9.72 -11.77 15.44
N ALA A 120 9.29 -10.48 15.44
CA ALA A 120 9.90 -9.41 14.62
C ALA A 120 9.39 -8.00 14.98
N GLY A 121 10.24 -7.16 15.59
CA GLY A 121 9.95 -5.76 15.91
C GLY A 121 10.76 -4.76 15.08
N THR A 122 10.32 -3.50 15.03
CA THR A 122 11.14 -2.35 14.60
C THR A 122 10.93 -1.13 15.50
N ALA A 123 12.00 -0.32 15.60
CA ALA A 123 12.05 1.10 15.98
C ALA A 123 11.48 1.51 17.36
N GLY A 124 12.26 1.29 18.42
CA GLY A 124 12.15 2.06 19.68
C GLY A 124 10.92 1.80 20.55
N ALA A 125 10.00 0.93 20.13
CA ALA A 125 9.02 0.35 21.04
C ALA A 125 9.71 -0.69 21.93
N ASP A 126 9.31 -0.76 23.19
CA ASP A 126 9.67 -1.87 24.10
C ASP A 126 9.52 -3.19 23.31
N PRO A 127 10.56 -4.06 23.26
CA PRO A 127 10.47 -5.36 22.60
C PRO A 127 9.23 -6.17 23.02
N ASN A 128 8.69 -5.95 24.22
CA ASN A 128 7.45 -6.56 24.70
C ASN A 128 6.19 -6.00 23.99
N LEU A 129 6.19 -4.75 23.51
CA LEU A 129 5.08 -4.16 22.74
C LEU A 129 5.06 -4.60 21.27
N ALA A 130 6.22 -4.97 20.71
CA ALA A 130 6.32 -5.48 19.34
C ALA A 130 6.02 -6.99 19.22
N THR A 131 6.00 -7.71 20.35
CA THR A 131 5.90 -9.18 20.42
C THR A 131 4.61 -9.70 21.05
N THR A 132 3.81 -8.83 21.67
CA THR A 132 2.52 -9.22 22.25
C THR A 132 1.38 -8.62 21.43
N PRO A 133 0.35 -9.40 21.04
CA PRO A 133 -0.92 -8.84 20.63
C PRO A 133 -1.34 -7.78 21.67
N THR A 134 -1.72 -6.58 21.24
CA THR A 134 -2.07 -5.46 22.13
C THR A 134 -3.34 -5.70 22.98
N GLY A 135 -3.95 -6.88 22.85
CA GLY A 135 -4.96 -7.43 23.73
C GLY A 135 -5.14 -8.92 23.41
N SER A 136 -5.98 -9.64 24.16
CA SER A 136 -6.58 -10.90 23.72
C SER A 136 -8.08 -10.64 23.55
N TRP A 137 -8.59 -10.83 22.34
CA TRP A 137 -10.05 -10.81 22.17
C TRP A 137 -10.60 -12.13 22.71
N PRO A 138 -11.60 -12.11 23.60
CA PRO A 138 -12.29 -13.33 23.99
C PRO A 138 -12.77 -14.04 22.73
N ALA A 139 -12.57 -15.34 22.62
CA ALA A 139 -13.03 -16.13 21.47
C ALA A 139 -14.49 -15.80 21.10
N LYS A 140 -15.33 -15.52 22.11
CA LYS A 140 -16.73 -15.10 22.00
C LYS A 140 -16.94 -13.77 21.24
N ALA A 141 -16.03 -12.81 21.31
CA ALA A 141 -16.13 -11.53 20.61
C ALA A 141 -15.69 -11.65 19.14
N VAL A 142 -14.67 -12.46 18.87
CA VAL A 142 -14.31 -12.88 17.50
C VAL A 142 -15.45 -13.70 16.87
N GLU A 143 -16.08 -14.58 17.66
CA GLU A 143 -17.22 -15.39 17.27
C GLU A 143 -18.48 -14.55 17.03
N LEU A 144 -18.77 -13.53 17.86
CA LEU A 144 -19.85 -12.56 17.64
C LEU A 144 -19.64 -11.74 16.36
N LEU A 145 -18.40 -11.27 16.12
CA LEU A 145 -18.03 -10.63 14.86
C LEU A 145 -18.31 -11.60 13.72
N TRP A 146 -17.83 -12.84 13.82
CA TRP A 146 -18.04 -13.88 12.81
C TRP A 146 -19.51 -14.21 12.57
N GLN A 147 -20.34 -14.35 13.60
CA GLN A 147 -21.78 -14.60 13.48
C GLN A 147 -22.48 -13.47 12.70
N ARG A 148 -22.03 -12.23 12.89
CA ARG A 148 -22.50 -11.06 12.12
C ARG A 148 -22.10 -11.14 10.64
N PHE A 149 -21.02 -11.85 10.33
CA PHE A 149 -20.46 -11.98 8.97
C PHE A 149 -20.68 -13.34 8.30
N ALA A 150 -21.19 -14.34 9.02
CA ALA A 150 -21.38 -15.71 8.54
C ALA A 150 -22.31 -15.80 7.31
N VAL A 151 -23.19 -14.80 7.14
CA VAL A 151 -24.07 -14.66 5.97
C VAL A 151 -23.29 -14.43 4.66
N TYR A 152 -22.06 -13.91 4.73
CA TYR A 152 -21.24 -13.55 3.57
C TYR A 152 -20.11 -14.55 3.27
N SER A 153 -19.88 -15.53 4.15
CA SER A 153 -18.85 -16.55 4.03
C SER A 153 -19.46 -17.88 3.59
N LYS A 154 -19.02 -18.44 2.46
CA LYS A 154 -19.31 -19.86 2.15
C LYS A 154 -18.35 -20.75 2.94
N PRO A 155 -18.75 -21.94 3.40
CA PRO A 155 -17.81 -22.89 4.00
C PRO A 155 -16.64 -23.17 3.05
N GLY A 156 -15.43 -23.18 3.61
CA GLY A 156 -14.17 -23.29 2.88
C GLY A 156 -14.18 -24.52 1.96
N GLN A 157 -13.84 -24.30 0.69
CA GLN A 157 -13.70 -25.40 -0.25
C GLN A 157 -12.43 -26.20 0.04
N PRO A 158 -12.42 -27.53 -0.21
CA PRO A 158 -11.26 -28.39 0.03
C PRO A 158 -9.99 -28.00 -0.76
N ASN A 159 -10.09 -27.06 -1.71
CA ASN A 159 -9.02 -26.70 -2.65
C ASN A 159 -8.29 -25.37 -2.35
N GLY A 160 -8.58 -24.71 -1.22
CA GLY A 160 -7.91 -23.47 -0.79
C GLY A 160 -8.75 -22.19 -0.95
N LEU A 161 -8.24 -21.09 -0.40
CA LEU A 161 -8.94 -19.80 -0.37
C LEU A 161 -8.87 -19.11 -1.74
N GLN A 162 -10.03 -18.67 -2.23
CA GLN A 162 -10.19 -18.08 -3.57
C GLN A 162 -10.99 -16.78 -3.57
N THR A 163 -11.53 -16.36 -2.43
CA THR A 163 -12.38 -15.18 -2.35
C THR A 163 -12.01 -14.31 -1.16
N VAL A 164 -11.89 -13.00 -1.42
CA VAL A 164 -11.81 -11.95 -0.41
C VAL A 164 -13.15 -11.22 -0.41
N SER A 165 -13.85 -11.24 0.71
CA SER A 165 -15.07 -10.46 0.91
C SER A 165 -14.70 -9.13 1.57
N ILE A 166 -15.03 -8.01 0.95
CA ILE A 166 -14.82 -6.66 1.50
C ILE A 166 -16.19 -6.09 1.84
N LEU A 167 -16.41 -5.69 3.08
CA LEU A 167 -17.57 -4.90 3.48
C LEU A 167 -17.14 -3.47 3.78
N VAL A 168 -17.67 -2.53 3.02
CA VAL A 168 -17.46 -1.09 3.24
C VAL A 168 -18.77 -0.47 3.70
N ARG A 169 -18.78 0.17 4.86
CA ARG A 169 -20.01 0.76 5.43
C ARG A 169 -20.45 2.02 4.69
N SER A 170 -19.52 2.90 4.36
CA SER A 170 -19.74 4.20 3.71
C SER A 170 -18.68 4.43 2.64
N PRO A 171 -18.98 5.09 1.50
CA PRO A 171 -17.92 5.42 0.55
C PRO A 171 -16.97 6.50 1.10
N GLY A 172 -17.38 7.25 2.14
CA GLY A 172 -16.68 8.44 2.63
C GLY A 172 -16.84 9.63 1.69
N LEU A 173 -16.02 10.66 1.87
CA LEU A 173 -15.91 11.77 0.91
C LEU A 173 -15.29 11.28 -0.42
N SER A 174 -15.57 12.00 -1.51
CA SER A 174 -15.03 11.68 -2.84
C SER A 174 -13.52 11.89 -2.96
N TRP A 175 -12.94 12.65 -2.04
CA TRP A 175 -11.52 12.99 -1.93
C TRP A 175 -10.98 12.61 -0.56
N PRO A 176 -9.73 12.16 -0.46
CA PRO A 176 -9.10 11.91 0.83
C PRO A 176 -8.99 13.23 1.62
N SER A 177 -9.33 13.19 2.91
CA SER A 177 -9.34 14.37 3.78
C SER A 177 -8.65 14.07 5.12
N LEU A 178 -8.56 15.07 6.01
CA LEU A 178 -7.97 14.86 7.34
C LEU A 178 -8.89 14.04 8.26
N GLU A 179 -10.19 14.10 8.01
CA GLU A 179 -11.28 13.50 8.79
C GLU A 179 -11.66 12.09 8.31
N MET A 180 -11.00 11.61 7.26
CA MET A 180 -11.35 10.35 6.60
C MET A 180 -11.10 9.14 7.52
N ASP A 181 -11.98 8.14 7.48
CA ASP A 181 -11.85 6.95 8.31
C ASP A 181 -10.93 5.91 7.64
N GLU A 182 -9.73 5.78 8.18
CA GLU A 182 -8.69 4.86 7.71
C GLU A 182 -8.69 3.52 8.47
N SER A 183 -9.67 3.27 9.34
CA SER A 183 -9.72 2.06 10.16
C SER A 183 -10.27 0.86 9.41
N TYR A 184 -9.76 -0.33 9.74
CA TYR A 184 -10.23 -1.58 9.17
C TYR A 184 -10.05 -2.76 10.12
N ILE A 185 -10.80 -3.83 9.84
CA ILE A 185 -10.68 -5.14 10.47
C ILE A 185 -10.45 -6.15 9.36
N LEU A 186 -9.39 -6.95 9.45
CA LEU A 186 -9.06 -8.01 8.51
C LEU A 186 -9.06 -9.35 9.25
N THR A 187 -9.77 -10.35 8.72
CA THR A 187 -9.83 -11.69 9.29
C THR A 187 -9.59 -12.73 8.21
N VAL A 188 -8.67 -13.65 8.48
CA VAL A 188 -8.33 -14.78 7.63
C VAL A 188 -8.60 -16.07 8.41
N THR A 189 -9.44 -16.94 7.87
CA THR A 189 -9.81 -18.24 8.45
C THR A 189 -9.85 -19.31 7.38
N ALA A 190 -10.07 -20.57 7.80
CA ALA A 190 -10.27 -21.69 6.88
C ALA A 190 -11.49 -21.49 5.96
N GLN A 191 -12.48 -20.71 6.40
CA GLN A 191 -13.72 -20.45 5.66
C GLN A 191 -13.55 -19.32 4.64
N GLY A 192 -12.63 -18.37 4.85
CA GLY A 192 -12.50 -17.22 3.96
C GLY A 192 -11.63 -16.08 4.50
N ILE A 193 -11.46 -15.08 3.65
CA ILE A 193 -10.83 -13.80 3.97
C ILE A 193 -11.91 -12.73 3.97
N LEU A 194 -12.03 -12.01 5.08
CA LEU A 194 -12.98 -10.93 5.29
C LEU A 194 -12.24 -9.64 5.65
N LEU A 195 -12.55 -8.56 4.94
CA LEU A 195 -12.09 -7.22 5.23
C LEU A 195 -13.29 -6.31 5.49
N TYR A 196 -13.38 -5.74 6.68
CA TYR A 196 -14.36 -4.73 7.03
C TYR A 196 -13.68 -3.36 7.14
N ALA A 197 -14.29 -2.32 6.60
CA ALA A 197 -13.87 -0.95 6.80
C ALA A 197 -15.07 -0.01 6.94
N ASN A 198 -14.92 1.04 7.73
CA ASN A 198 -15.94 2.08 7.86
C ASN A 198 -16.05 2.91 6.57
N GLU A 199 -14.91 3.25 5.97
CA GLU A 199 -14.81 3.96 4.70
C GLU A 199 -13.90 3.27 3.69
N THR A 200 -13.92 3.79 2.45
CA THR A 200 -13.08 3.31 1.35
C THR A 200 -11.58 3.31 1.70
N TRP A 201 -11.14 4.30 2.49
CA TRP A 201 -9.74 4.49 2.87
C TRP A 201 -9.22 3.37 3.77
N GLY A 202 -10.02 2.93 4.76
CA GLY A 202 -9.72 1.73 5.54
C GLY A 202 -9.63 0.47 4.67
N ALA A 203 -10.50 0.32 3.66
CA ALA A 203 -10.47 -0.84 2.77
C ALA A 203 -9.18 -0.88 1.91
N LEU A 204 -8.70 0.28 1.44
CA LEU A 204 -7.41 0.40 0.76
C LEU A 204 -6.26 -0.10 1.66
N HIS A 205 -6.20 0.36 2.91
CA HIS A 205 -5.16 -0.05 3.86
C HIS A 205 -5.23 -1.53 4.23
N GLY A 206 -6.44 -2.06 4.41
CA GLY A 206 -6.66 -3.47 4.68
C GLY A 206 -6.24 -4.39 3.54
N LEU A 207 -6.47 -3.98 2.28
CA LEU A 207 -5.97 -4.69 1.11
C LEU A 207 -4.44 -4.68 1.04
N THR A 208 -3.80 -3.55 1.38
CA THR A 208 -2.34 -3.46 1.48
C THR A 208 -1.79 -4.43 2.54
N SER A 209 -2.41 -4.49 3.72
CA SER A 209 -2.01 -5.46 4.75
C SER A 209 -2.24 -6.90 4.32
N LEU A 210 -3.36 -7.21 3.68
CA LEU A 210 -3.62 -8.55 3.15
C LEU A 210 -2.59 -8.95 2.09
N ALA A 211 -2.17 -8.02 1.23
CA ALA A 211 -1.13 -8.27 0.23
C ALA A 211 0.21 -8.64 0.88
N GLN A 212 0.54 -8.03 2.01
CA GLN A 212 1.75 -8.35 2.78
C GLN A 212 1.66 -9.70 3.51
N LEU A 213 0.45 -10.12 3.94
CA LEU A 213 0.22 -11.44 4.55
C LEU A 213 0.34 -12.60 3.56
N LEU A 214 0.17 -12.34 2.26
CA LEU A 214 0.29 -13.34 1.22
C LEU A 214 1.75 -13.59 0.87
N TRP A 215 2.19 -14.84 0.94
CA TRP A 215 3.51 -15.23 0.47
C TRP A 215 3.46 -16.34 -0.57
N LYS A 216 4.44 -16.29 -1.47
CA LYS A 216 4.70 -17.29 -2.50
C LYS A 216 5.86 -18.17 -2.07
N VAL A 217 5.73 -19.47 -2.25
CA VAL A 217 6.86 -20.40 -2.07
C VAL A 217 7.84 -20.21 -3.23
N THR A 218 9.13 -20.02 -2.92
CA THR A 218 10.16 -19.74 -3.96
C THR A 218 10.27 -20.88 -4.95
N ASN A 219 10.51 -20.51 -6.21
CA ASN A 219 10.57 -21.43 -7.35
C ASN A 219 9.28 -22.21 -7.61
N THR A 220 8.15 -21.79 -7.01
CA THR A 220 6.83 -22.36 -7.28
C THR A 220 5.81 -21.26 -7.57
N SER A 221 4.62 -21.66 -8.01
CA SER A 221 3.43 -20.82 -8.14
C SER A 221 2.51 -20.87 -6.92
N GLN A 222 2.88 -21.63 -5.88
CA GLN A 222 2.04 -21.82 -4.69
C GLN A 222 2.05 -20.56 -3.82
N VAL A 223 0.85 -20.14 -3.40
CA VAL A 223 0.62 -18.99 -2.54
C VAL A 223 -0.11 -19.45 -1.30
N TYR A 224 0.23 -18.87 -0.16
CA TYR A 224 -0.39 -19.18 1.12
C TYR A 224 -0.66 -17.89 1.91
N VAL A 225 -1.55 -18.01 2.90
CA VAL A 225 -1.88 -16.95 3.86
C VAL A 225 -1.99 -17.52 5.28
N ASN A 226 -1.62 -16.75 6.30
CA ASN A 226 -1.70 -17.16 7.70
C ASN A 226 -3.10 -16.89 8.25
N GLN A 227 -3.58 -17.74 9.16
CA GLN A 227 -4.79 -17.46 9.92
C GLN A 227 -4.55 -16.28 10.86
N THR A 228 -5.12 -15.14 10.52
CA THR A 228 -4.79 -13.86 11.15
C THR A 228 -6.05 -13.05 11.43
N PHE A 229 -6.07 -12.34 12.55
CA PHE A 229 -7.03 -11.29 12.85
C PHE A 229 -6.28 -9.97 13.05
N ILE A 230 -6.72 -8.90 12.41
CA ILE A 230 -6.14 -7.56 12.53
C ILE A 230 -7.27 -6.58 12.77
N GLN A 231 -7.06 -5.68 13.72
CA GLN A 231 -7.83 -4.46 13.88
C GLN A 231 -6.84 -3.30 13.86
N ASP A 232 -6.96 -2.44 12.86
CA ASP A 232 -5.98 -1.38 12.62
C ASP A 232 -6.64 -0.03 12.39
N ALA A 233 -5.92 1.00 12.79
CA ALA A 233 -6.25 2.40 12.55
C ALA A 233 -4.98 3.24 12.78
N PRO A 234 -4.72 4.27 11.97
CA PRO A 234 -3.55 5.11 12.17
C PRO A 234 -3.66 5.93 13.45
N ARG A 235 -2.53 6.11 14.16
CA ARG A 235 -2.44 7.01 15.31
C ARG A 235 -2.57 8.49 14.92
N PHE A 236 -2.04 8.85 13.75
CA PHE A 236 -2.00 10.22 13.24
C PHE A 236 -2.64 10.27 11.85
N ALA A 237 -3.57 11.21 11.64
CA ALA A 237 -4.26 11.40 10.36
C ALA A 237 -3.39 12.03 9.27
N HIS A 238 -2.25 12.65 9.63
CA HIS A 238 -1.31 13.26 8.69
C HIS A 238 0.01 12.48 8.71
N ARG A 239 0.30 11.72 7.64
CA ARG A 239 1.52 10.90 7.50
C ARG A 239 2.11 11.19 6.12
N GLY A 240 3.05 12.13 6.08
CA GLY A 240 3.47 12.75 4.83
C GLY A 240 4.93 12.59 4.44
N VAL A 241 5.17 12.71 3.14
CA VAL A 241 6.50 12.94 2.55
C VAL A 241 6.43 14.24 1.76
N MET A 242 7.44 15.10 1.96
CA MET A 242 7.62 16.29 1.13
C MET A 242 8.61 15.98 0.01
N VAL A 243 8.21 16.26 -1.23
CA VAL A 243 9.08 16.16 -2.40
C VAL A 243 9.23 17.52 -3.03
N ASP A 244 10.49 17.98 -3.07
CA ASP A 244 10.91 19.18 -3.74
C ASP A 244 11.28 18.87 -5.19
N THR A 245 10.50 19.45 -6.10
CA THR A 245 10.72 19.33 -7.54
C THR A 245 11.23 20.61 -8.18
N SER A 246 11.46 21.64 -7.38
CA SER A 246 11.94 22.94 -7.83
C SER A 246 13.47 22.98 -7.86
N ARG A 247 14.14 22.49 -6.81
CA ARG A 247 15.61 22.51 -6.73
C ARG A 247 16.24 21.53 -7.73
N HIS A 248 15.54 20.45 -8.03
CA HIS A 248 15.86 19.52 -9.12
C HIS A 248 14.55 18.97 -9.69
N PHE A 249 14.42 18.96 -11.02
CA PHE A 249 13.23 18.39 -11.66
C PHE A 249 13.16 16.88 -11.44
N ILE A 250 12.02 16.39 -10.94
CA ILE A 250 11.72 14.97 -10.78
C ILE A 250 10.59 14.59 -11.73
N SER A 251 10.81 13.62 -12.63
CA SER A 251 9.77 13.26 -13.60
C SER A 251 8.51 12.73 -12.92
N LYS A 252 7.33 13.00 -13.51
CA LYS A 252 6.03 12.48 -13.05
C LYS A 252 6.09 10.99 -12.71
N SER A 253 6.72 10.18 -13.56
CA SER A 253 6.83 8.73 -13.33
C SER A 253 7.50 8.39 -12.00
N ILE A 254 8.52 9.15 -11.58
CA ILE A 254 9.18 8.95 -10.30
C ILE A 254 8.29 9.41 -9.15
N LEU A 255 7.51 10.49 -9.31
CA LEU A 255 6.52 10.91 -8.31
C LEU A 255 5.45 9.82 -8.08
N LEU A 256 4.97 9.18 -9.15
CA LEU A 256 4.00 8.08 -9.05
C LEU A 256 4.59 6.86 -8.33
N VAL A 257 5.86 6.51 -8.58
CA VAL A 257 6.56 5.43 -7.86
C VAL A 257 6.71 5.75 -6.36
N ASN A 258 7.00 7.01 -6.02
CA ASN A 258 7.02 7.43 -4.62
C ASN A 258 5.64 7.25 -3.97
N MET A 259 4.56 7.67 -4.63
CA MET A 259 3.20 7.48 -4.12
C MET A 259 2.79 6.02 -3.99
N GLU A 260 3.24 5.14 -4.89
CA GLU A 260 3.03 3.70 -4.75
C GLU A 260 3.70 3.18 -3.47
N THR A 261 4.94 3.60 -3.23
CA THR A 261 5.69 3.24 -2.02
C THR A 261 5.04 3.81 -0.76
N MET A 262 4.53 5.04 -0.82
CA MET A 262 3.76 5.66 0.26
C MET A 262 2.51 4.85 0.59
N ALA A 263 1.73 4.45 -0.43
CA ALA A 263 0.53 3.65 -0.25
C ALA A 263 0.84 2.30 0.41
N PHE A 264 1.94 1.66 0.02
CA PHE A 264 2.40 0.41 0.63
C PHE A 264 2.71 0.55 2.13
N HIS A 265 3.21 1.71 2.55
CA HIS A 265 3.51 2.03 3.95
C HIS A 265 2.38 2.78 4.66
N LYS A 266 1.18 2.86 4.05
CA LYS A 266 0.02 3.59 4.55
C LYS A 266 0.28 5.08 4.83
N MET A 267 1.24 5.71 4.15
CA MET A 267 1.41 7.16 4.14
C MET A 267 0.34 7.81 3.26
N ASN A 268 -0.21 8.94 3.69
CA ASN A 268 -1.43 9.51 3.12
C ASN A 268 -1.32 10.99 2.73
N VAL A 269 -0.14 11.60 2.84
CA VAL A 269 0.09 12.99 2.38
C VAL A 269 1.32 13.05 1.49
N PHE A 270 1.12 13.47 0.25
CA PHE A 270 2.18 13.86 -0.66
C PHE A 270 2.24 15.38 -0.69
N HIS A 271 3.18 15.94 0.08
CA HIS A 271 3.44 17.37 0.10
C HIS A 271 4.37 17.70 -1.07
N TRP A 272 3.84 18.39 -2.07
CA TRP A 272 4.55 18.67 -3.29
C TRP A 272 5.06 20.10 -3.27
N HIS A 273 6.34 20.27 -2.95
CA HIS A 273 7.03 21.55 -3.04
C HIS A 273 7.38 21.80 -4.51
N MET A 274 6.49 22.52 -5.20
CA MET A 274 6.45 22.56 -6.67
C MET A 274 7.33 23.64 -7.27
N VAL A 275 7.49 24.76 -6.58
CA VAL A 275 8.15 25.97 -7.08
C VAL A 275 9.03 26.56 -5.97
N ASP A 276 10.16 27.14 -6.38
CA ASP A 276 11.13 27.83 -5.51
C ASP A 276 11.98 28.77 -6.38
N ASP A 277 13.03 29.34 -5.82
CA ASP A 277 13.97 30.24 -6.48
C ASP A 277 14.54 29.67 -7.79
N GLN A 278 14.93 28.40 -7.75
CA GLN A 278 15.78 27.78 -8.75
C GLN A 278 14.99 27.33 -9.98
N SER A 279 13.71 26.97 -9.83
CA SER A 279 12.86 26.73 -10.99
C SER A 279 11.35 26.88 -10.73
N TYR A 280 10.62 27.11 -11.83
CA TYR A 280 9.16 27.15 -11.88
C TYR A 280 8.62 26.09 -12.88
N PRO A 281 8.62 24.80 -12.53
CA PRO A 281 8.21 23.73 -13.44
C PRO A 281 6.69 23.63 -13.60
N TYR A 282 5.89 24.23 -12.71
CA TYR A 282 4.42 24.19 -12.77
C TYR A 282 3.87 25.03 -13.94
N GLN A 283 3.10 24.42 -14.85
CA GLN A 283 2.46 25.15 -15.94
C GLN A 283 1.11 25.76 -15.50
N SER A 284 1.14 27.05 -15.15
CA SER A 284 -0.08 27.83 -14.90
C SER A 284 -0.87 28.07 -16.19
N LEU A 285 -2.19 27.86 -16.15
CA LEU A 285 -3.08 28.20 -17.27
C LEU A 285 -3.17 29.72 -17.51
N LYS A 286 -3.05 30.51 -16.44
CA LYS A 286 -3.19 31.98 -16.47
C LYS A 286 -1.84 32.68 -16.71
N PHE A 287 -0.77 32.17 -16.11
CA PHE A 287 0.57 32.77 -16.16
C PHE A 287 1.57 31.80 -16.79
N ARG A 288 1.38 31.53 -18.09
CA ARG A 288 2.21 30.56 -18.83
C ARG A 288 3.70 30.94 -18.87
N ASN A 289 3.97 32.25 -18.92
CA ASN A 289 5.30 32.83 -18.93
C ASN A 289 6.16 32.42 -17.72
N LEU A 290 5.54 32.11 -16.56
CA LEU A 290 6.27 31.67 -15.37
C LEU A 290 7.05 30.37 -15.65
N SER A 291 6.38 29.37 -16.23
CA SER A 291 7.04 28.11 -16.53
C SER A 291 7.90 28.17 -17.78
N GLU A 292 7.48 28.92 -18.79
CA GLU A 292 8.26 29.12 -20.02
C GLU A 292 9.64 29.72 -19.75
N LYS A 293 9.76 30.60 -18.74
CA LYS A 293 11.04 31.23 -18.38
C LYS A 293 11.70 30.65 -17.13
N GLY A 294 10.94 30.07 -16.21
CA GLY A 294 11.42 29.58 -14.92
C GLY A 294 11.74 28.09 -14.88
N ALA A 295 11.27 27.27 -15.83
CA ALA A 295 11.64 25.86 -15.85
C ALA A 295 13.08 25.66 -16.37
N TYR A 296 13.78 24.66 -15.84
CA TYR A 296 15.12 24.30 -16.31
C TYR A 296 15.17 23.94 -17.81
N HIS A 297 14.09 23.37 -18.34
CA HIS A 297 13.94 23.02 -19.74
C HIS A 297 12.45 22.94 -20.10
N SER A 298 12.09 23.18 -21.36
CA SER A 298 10.71 23.08 -21.86
C SER A 298 10.04 21.70 -21.67
N LYS A 299 10.83 20.67 -21.38
CA LYS A 299 10.39 19.28 -21.13
C LYS A 299 10.41 18.90 -19.65
N GLN A 300 10.95 19.78 -18.80
CA GLN A 300 11.04 19.63 -17.35
C GLN A 300 9.98 20.51 -16.71
N THR A 301 8.73 20.27 -17.11
CA THR A 301 7.55 21.00 -16.67
C THR A 301 6.45 20.02 -16.28
N TYR A 302 5.53 20.45 -15.43
CA TYR A 302 4.32 19.71 -15.08
C TYR A 302 3.13 20.39 -15.75
N SER A 303 2.62 19.75 -16.79
CA SER A 303 1.43 20.23 -17.49
C SER A 303 0.18 20.09 -16.63
N PRO A 304 -0.92 20.80 -16.93
CA PRO A 304 -2.19 20.61 -16.25
C PRO A 304 -2.67 19.14 -16.27
N GLN A 305 -2.32 18.41 -17.33
CA GLN A 305 -2.63 16.99 -17.45
C GLN A 305 -1.77 16.15 -16.48
N ASP A 306 -0.47 16.45 -16.35
CA ASP A 306 0.40 15.78 -15.38
C ASP A 306 -0.10 16.00 -13.95
N ILE A 307 -0.54 17.22 -13.61
CA ILE A 307 -1.10 17.50 -12.27
C ILE A 307 -2.36 16.68 -12.01
N LYS A 308 -3.30 16.63 -12.98
CA LYS A 308 -4.52 15.82 -12.85
C LYS A 308 -4.19 14.33 -12.64
N GLU A 309 -3.24 13.81 -13.39
CA GLU A 309 -2.81 12.40 -13.27
C GLU A 309 -2.18 12.12 -11.91
N VAL A 310 -1.32 13.01 -11.41
CA VAL A 310 -0.71 12.88 -10.08
C VAL A 310 -1.76 12.91 -8.97
N VAL A 311 -2.69 13.87 -9.03
CA VAL A 311 -3.78 14.02 -8.07
C VAL A 311 -4.70 12.79 -8.08
N GLU A 312 -5.08 12.30 -9.26
CA GLU A 312 -5.94 11.12 -9.39
C GLU A 312 -5.22 9.85 -8.93
N PHE A 313 -3.93 9.71 -9.25
CA PHE A 313 -3.12 8.58 -8.81
C PHE A 313 -3.02 8.52 -7.29
N GLY A 314 -2.83 9.67 -6.64
CA GLY A 314 -2.86 9.80 -5.18
C GLY A 314 -4.24 9.45 -4.61
N ARG A 315 -5.32 9.99 -5.20
CA ARG A 315 -6.70 9.72 -4.78
C ARG A 315 -7.05 8.23 -4.81
N LEU A 316 -6.62 7.51 -5.84
CA LEU A 316 -6.83 6.05 -5.96
C LEU A 316 -6.06 5.21 -4.92
N ARG A 317 -5.18 5.85 -4.15
CA ARG A 317 -4.34 5.26 -3.07
C ARG A 317 -4.64 5.85 -1.69
N GLY A 318 -5.64 6.72 -1.57
CA GLY A 318 -5.93 7.42 -0.31
C GLY A 318 -4.85 8.43 0.08
N ILE A 319 -4.11 8.96 -0.89
CA ILE A 319 -3.06 9.97 -0.66
C ILE A 319 -3.60 11.35 -1.06
N ARG A 320 -3.51 12.29 -0.11
CA ARG A 320 -3.77 13.71 -0.33
C ARG A 320 -2.56 14.34 -1.00
N VAL A 321 -2.76 14.95 -2.16
CA VAL A 321 -1.73 15.76 -2.83
C VAL A 321 -1.89 17.19 -2.37
N ILE A 322 -0.92 17.71 -1.63
CA ILE A 322 -0.90 19.08 -1.11
C ILE A 322 0.16 19.84 -1.89
N PRO A 323 -0.21 20.72 -2.84
CA PRO A 323 0.76 21.55 -3.53
C PRO A 323 1.23 22.69 -2.62
N GLU A 324 2.50 23.02 -2.70
CA GLU A 324 3.10 24.17 -2.06
C GLU A 324 3.69 25.12 -3.11
N PHE A 325 3.32 26.38 -2.94
CA PHE A 325 3.92 27.54 -3.59
C PHE A 325 4.51 28.38 -2.46
N ASP A 326 5.80 28.22 -2.18
CA ASP A 326 6.48 28.90 -1.09
C ASP A 326 6.53 30.41 -1.36
N ILE A 327 5.89 31.25 -0.51
CA ILE A 327 5.78 32.72 -0.63
C ILE A 327 5.79 33.30 0.80
N PRO A 328 6.51 34.42 1.13
CA PRO A 328 7.21 35.39 0.28
C PRO A 328 8.75 35.22 0.23
N GLY A 329 9.29 34.06 0.63
CA GLY A 329 10.73 33.76 0.56
C GLY A 329 11.19 33.34 -0.84
N LYS A 330 12.50 33.51 -1.10
CA LYS A 330 13.28 32.96 -2.24
C LYS A 330 12.54 32.96 -3.60
N PHE A 331 12.31 34.17 -4.15
CA PHE A 331 12.02 34.41 -5.57
C PHE A 331 12.92 35.51 -6.18
N ASP A 332 14.23 35.35 -6.13
CA ASP A 332 15.16 36.30 -6.73
C ASP A 332 15.26 36.13 -8.26
N TYR A 333 15.09 34.91 -8.78
CA TYR A 333 15.24 34.60 -10.22
C TYR A 333 13.93 34.38 -10.98
N CYS A 334 12.96 33.65 -10.42
CA CYS A 334 11.77 33.22 -11.17
C CYS A 334 10.69 34.30 -11.37
N ILE A 335 10.63 35.36 -10.55
CA ILE A 335 9.54 36.36 -10.57
C ILE A 335 10.02 37.74 -11.06
N ARG A 336 11.28 37.91 -11.49
CA ARG A 336 11.76 39.16 -12.11
C ARG A 336 11.31 39.28 -13.56
N PHE A 337 10.01 39.49 -13.78
CA PHE A 337 9.51 39.96 -15.06
C PHE A 337 9.60 41.49 -15.07
N LYS A 338 10.62 42.02 -15.77
CA LYS A 338 10.66 43.42 -16.17
C LYS A 338 9.58 43.72 -17.20
#